data_AF-A0A2E5E2J2-F1
#
_entry.id   AF-A0A2E5E2J2-F1
#
_cell.length_a   1.000
_cell.length_b   1.000
_cell.length_c   1.000
_cell.angle_alpha   90.00
_cell.angle_beta   90.00
_cell.angle_gamma   90.00
#
_symmetry.space_group_name_H-M   'P 1'
#
loop_
_entity.id
_entity.type
_entity.pdbx_description
1 polymer ?
#
loop_
_entity_poly.entity_id
_entity_poly.type
_entity_poly.pdbx_seq_one_letter_code
_entity_poly.pdbx_strand_id
1 'polypeptide(L)'
;MIAQFFILILFGQVLALDIKPVSGEAADSLRAVVQDDRPEPRQRLAEYITNMGSSEWLVRESGTMDLARDRQVTEQMLVTRLTRSGLSQEQRLRILRAIEIRLLRLPRGALGIRMRTELARFRDQEGLPVTGIEIIELLPGMPAEEQLRVGDIIVSIAGEPIDEPTDVSALIKQHWPGEFLELVVARDEPADEAGAPRKSSRLEFKIKLASTSQLENQQQGRRGWNDEQKVLEQQVRNYYQRFAPTARLLLPPDMSPEIPQLSDLSAGYDPTVILQQLVNDLERMRSGLPGALTQVELKAKWSAYAEEIDQLIKLDQLDHESKLMLERLKSQVMELAGLRP
;
A
#
# COMPACT_ATOMS: atom_id res chain seq x y z
N MET A 1 7.34 -78.11 3.54
CA MET A 1 8.50 -77.46 2.91
C MET A 1 8.83 -76.23 3.73
N ILE A 2 10.04 -76.22 4.28
CA ILE A 2 10.53 -75.40 5.40
C ILE A 2 11.61 -74.43 4.87
N ALA A 3 11.85 -73.35 5.63
CA ALA A 3 12.99 -72.40 5.62
C ALA A 3 12.77 -71.16 4.72
N GLN A 4 12.68 -69.92 5.21
CA GLN A 4 13.37 -69.21 6.31
C GLN A 4 14.90 -69.29 6.17
N PHE A 5 15.50 -68.27 5.53
CA PHE A 5 16.95 -68.07 5.53
C PHE A 5 17.28 -66.67 6.06
N PHE A 6 17.67 -66.66 7.33
CA PHE A 6 18.60 -65.71 7.93
C PHE A 6 19.99 -66.00 7.37
N ILE A 7 20.75 -64.97 6.96
CA ILE A 7 22.23 -65.01 6.98
C ILE A 7 22.71 -63.71 7.59
N LEU A 8 23.55 -63.87 8.62
CA LEU A 8 24.14 -62.87 9.49
C LEU A 8 25.68 -63.04 9.37
N ILE A 9 26.41 -61.91 9.33
CA ILE A 9 27.82 -61.68 9.73
C ILE A 9 28.97 -62.21 8.82
N LEU A 10 29.83 -61.33 8.27
CA LEU A 10 31.17 -60.98 8.82
C LEU A 10 31.97 -59.95 7.97
N PHE A 11 32.34 -58.87 8.66
CA PHE A 11 33.63 -58.17 8.68
C PHE A 11 34.32 -57.71 7.38
N GLY A 12 34.53 -56.39 7.31
CA GLY A 12 35.89 -55.85 7.39
C GLY A 12 36.54 -55.43 6.07
N GLN A 13 36.36 -54.17 5.69
CA GLN A 13 37.47 -53.33 5.23
C GLN A 13 37.07 -51.85 5.26
N VAL A 14 37.55 -51.16 6.30
CA VAL A 14 37.57 -49.71 6.42
C VAL A 14 38.71 -49.21 5.53
N LEU A 15 38.38 -48.50 4.46
CA LEU A 15 39.35 -47.73 3.68
C LEU A 15 39.58 -46.41 4.43
N ALA A 16 40.74 -46.32 5.07
CA ALA A 16 41.25 -45.11 5.69
C ALA A 16 41.52 -44.06 4.61
N LEU A 17 40.73 -42.99 4.60
CA LEU A 17 41.14 -41.72 3.99
C LEU A 17 41.59 -40.81 5.12
N ASP A 18 42.87 -40.50 5.05
CA ASP A 18 43.67 -39.66 5.93
C ASP A 18 43.14 -38.22 5.94
N ILE A 19 42.39 -37.85 6.99
CA ILE A 19 41.97 -36.48 7.23
C ILE A 19 42.72 -35.98 8.46
N LYS A 20 43.71 -35.12 8.23
CA LYS A 20 44.43 -34.38 9.28
C LYS A 20 43.44 -33.58 10.14
N PRO A 21 43.59 -33.55 11.48
CA PRO A 21 42.83 -32.64 12.32
C PRO A 21 43.45 -31.24 12.22
N VAL A 22 42.69 -30.27 11.71
CA VAL A 22 43.01 -28.86 11.91
C VAL A 22 42.41 -28.46 13.26
N SER A 23 43.30 -28.29 14.24
CA SER A 23 43.03 -27.72 15.56
C SER A 23 42.42 -26.33 15.43
N GLY A 24 41.42 -26.06 16.28
CA GLY A 24 40.54 -24.90 16.16
C GLY A 24 41.18 -23.54 16.42
N GLU A 25 40.51 -22.55 15.87
CA GLU A 25 40.37 -21.19 16.39
C GLU A 25 39.24 -20.49 15.60
N ALA A 26 38.49 -19.63 16.28
CA ALA A 26 37.44 -18.74 15.78
C ALA A 26 36.09 -19.39 15.40
N ALA A 27 35.21 -19.40 16.39
CA ALA A 27 33.75 -19.37 16.26
C ALA A 27 33.28 -18.08 15.57
N ASP A 28 33.59 -17.93 14.27
CA ASP A 28 33.26 -16.72 13.50
C ASP A 28 32.75 -17.05 12.08
N SER A 29 32.01 -18.15 11.96
CA SER A 29 31.20 -18.43 10.77
C SER A 29 29.75 -18.08 11.04
N LEU A 30 29.49 -16.76 11.14
CA LEU A 30 28.17 -16.24 10.81
C LEU A 30 27.79 -16.82 9.44
N ARG A 31 26.71 -17.60 9.44
CA ARG A 31 26.15 -18.29 8.28
C ARG A 31 26.18 -17.35 7.07
N ALA A 32 26.67 -17.86 5.95
CA ALA A 32 26.55 -17.21 4.66
C ALA A 32 25.08 -16.80 4.47
N VAL A 33 24.83 -15.49 4.45
CA VAL A 33 23.63 -14.91 3.87
C VAL A 33 23.48 -15.61 2.52
N VAL A 34 22.36 -16.29 2.31
CA VAL A 34 22.02 -16.81 0.98
C VAL A 34 22.03 -15.58 0.08
N GLN A 35 23.11 -15.39 -0.69
CA GLN A 35 23.19 -14.31 -1.64
C GLN A 35 22.10 -14.59 -2.66
N ASP A 36 21.05 -13.80 -2.55
CA ASP A 36 20.03 -13.71 -3.55
C ASP A 36 20.72 -13.16 -4.81
N ASP A 37 21.16 -14.03 -5.71
CA ASP A 37 21.85 -13.70 -6.98
C ASP A 37 21.02 -12.79 -7.92
N ARG A 38 19.83 -12.36 -7.47
CA ARG A 38 19.02 -11.37 -8.15
C ARG A 38 19.72 -10.01 -8.13
N PRO A 39 19.59 -9.21 -9.20
CA PRO A 39 20.15 -7.87 -9.26
C PRO A 39 19.61 -6.99 -8.12
N GLU A 40 20.37 -5.95 -7.79
CA GLU A 40 20.06 -4.99 -6.72
C GLU A 40 18.61 -4.45 -6.88
N PRO A 41 17.86 -4.22 -5.79
CA PRO A 41 16.45 -3.81 -5.87
C PRO A 41 16.22 -2.56 -6.74
N ARG A 42 17.20 -1.65 -6.78
CA ARG A 42 17.14 -0.45 -7.64
C ARG A 42 17.23 -0.78 -9.12
N GLN A 43 18.04 -1.76 -9.49
CA GLN A 43 18.18 -2.25 -10.86
C GLN A 43 16.89 -2.97 -11.29
N ARG A 44 16.36 -3.85 -10.42
CA ARG A 44 15.07 -4.52 -10.66
C ARG A 44 13.93 -3.55 -10.88
N LEU A 45 13.83 -2.50 -10.05
CA LEU A 45 12.85 -1.44 -10.25
C LEU A 45 12.97 -0.78 -11.64
N ALA A 46 14.19 -0.52 -12.12
CA ALA A 46 14.41 0.06 -13.45
C ALA A 46 13.99 -0.90 -14.57
N GLU A 47 14.25 -2.20 -14.42
CA GLU A 47 13.81 -3.25 -15.35
C GLU A 47 12.28 -3.33 -15.41
N TYR A 48 11.60 -3.38 -14.27
CA TYR A 48 10.14 -3.41 -14.22
C TYR A 48 9.53 -2.17 -14.90
N ILE A 49 10.09 -0.98 -14.68
CA ILE A 49 9.59 0.26 -15.31
C ILE A 49 9.81 0.25 -16.82
N THR A 50 10.93 -0.31 -17.29
CA THR A 50 11.20 -0.51 -18.71
C THR A 50 10.15 -1.42 -19.32
N ASN A 51 9.85 -2.56 -18.68
CA ASN A 51 8.83 -3.50 -19.13
C ASN A 51 7.42 -2.87 -19.16
N MET A 52 7.09 -2.03 -18.19
CA MET A 52 5.82 -1.27 -18.16
C MET A 52 5.67 -0.27 -19.30
N GLY A 53 6.76 0.12 -19.98
CA GLY A 53 6.74 0.98 -21.16
C GLY A 53 6.66 0.25 -22.49
N SER A 54 6.65 -1.09 -22.49
CA SER A 54 6.64 -1.91 -23.71
C SER A 54 5.36 -1.72 -24.53
N SER A 55 5.43 -1.88 -25.85
CA SER A 55 4.25 -1.93 -26.74
C SER A 55 3.37 -3.15 -26.46
N GLU A 56 3.99 -4.25 -26.02
CA GLU A 56 3.31 -5.52 -25.73
C GLU A 56 2.58 -5.46 -24.39
N TRP A 57 1.26 -5.68 -24.40
CA TRP A 57 0.45 -5.65 -23.19
C TRP A 57 0.91 -6.67 -22.15
N LEU A 58 1.27 -7.89 -22.58
CA LEU A 58 1.67 -8.97 -21.68
C LEU A 58 2.95 -8.62 -20.91
N VAL A 59 3.91 -7.95 -21.55
CA VAL A 59 5.17 -7.50 -20.92
C VAL A 59 4.91 -6.39 -19.91
N ARG A 60 3.99 -5.47 -20.22
CA ARG A 60 3.60 -4.43 -19.27
C ARG A 60 2.90 -5.02 -18.04
N GLU A 61 2.03 -6.00 -18.27
CA GLU A 61 1.29 -6.68 -17.22
C GLU A 61 2.19 -7.52 -16.33
N SER A 62 3.14 -8.28 -16.92
CA SER A 62 4.12 -9.05 -16.15
C SER A 62 4.98 -8.12 -15.31
N GLY A 63 5.54 -7.04 -15.87
CA GLY A 63 6.33 -6.06 -15.11
C GLY A 63 5.55 -5.44 -13.95
N THR A 64 4.24 -5.21 -14.12
CA THR A 64 3.37 -4.71 -13.05
C THR A 64 3.22 -5.74 -11.92
N MET A 65 2.96 -7.00 -12.27
CA MET A 65 2.79 -8.09 -11.31
C MET A 65 4.09 -8.46 -10.60
N ASP A 66 5.21 -8.47 -11.32
CA ASP A 66 6.53 -8.77 -10.79
C ASP A 66 6.96 -7.68 -9.81
N LEU A 67 6.74 -6.40 -10.16
CA LEU A 67 6.93 -5.31 -9.20
C LEU A 67 6.02 -5.48 -7.97
N ALA A 68 4.75 -5.80 -8.14
CA ALA A 68 3.84 -5.97 -7.01
C ALA A 68 4.32 -7.05 -6.02
N ARG A 69 4.93 -8.14 -6.54
CA ARG A 69 5.48 -9.26 -5.77
C ARG A 69 6.90 -9.03 -5.23
N ASP A 70 7.68 -8.12 -5.81
CA ASP A 70 9.03 -7.85 -5.33
C ASP A 70 9.04 -6.89 -4.12
N ARG A 71 9.03 -7.45 -2.90
CA ARG A 71 9.02 -6.66 -1.66
C ARG A 71 10.34 -6.01 -1.29
N GLN A 72 11.46 -6.47 -1.87
CA GLN A 72 12.75 -5.82 -1.70
C GLN A 72 12.77 -4.44 -2.37
N VAL A 73 11.91 -4.22 -3.38
CA VAL A 73 11.59 -2.89 -3.88
C VAL A 73 10.63 -2.21 -2.91
N THR A 74 11.18 -1.43 -2.00
CA THR A 74 10.42 -0.78 -0.92
C THR A 74 9.46 0.28 -1.45
N GLU A 75 8.40 0.57 -0.69
CA GLU A 75 7.44 1.62 -1.01
C GLU A 75 8.12 2.99 -1.16
N GLN A 76 9.12 3.29 -0.33
CA GLN A 76 9.92 4.52 -0.40
C GLN A 76 10.65 4.65 -1.75
N MET A 77 11.14 3.55 -2.32
CA MET A 77 11.74 3.56 -3.65
C MET A 77 10.70 3.88 -4.73
N LEU A 78 9.48 3.33 -4.61
CA LEU A 78 8.37 3.61 -5.53
C LEU A 78 7.95 5.08 -5.46
N VAL A 79 7.77 5.63 -4.24
CA VAL A 79 7.42 7.03 -4.01
C VAL A 79 8.49 7.97 -4.55
N THR A 80 9.77 7.66 -4.28
CA THR A 80 10.89 8.43 -4.82
C THR A 80 10.85 8.44 -6.35
N ARG A 81 10.54 7.30 -6.98
CA ARG A 81 10.47 7.20 -8.43
C ARG A 81 9.26 7.94 -9.02
N LEU A 82 8.09 7.88 -8.36
CA LEU A 82 6.86 8.60 -8.76
C LEU A 82 7.00 10.13 -8.64
N THR A 83 7.83 10.59 -7.71
CA THR A 83 8.09 12.02 -7.48
C THR A 83 9.02 12.61 -8.54
N ARG A 84 9.93 11.80 -9.11
CA ARG A 84 10.84 12.25 -10.18
C ARG A 84 10.12 12.39 -11.52
N SER A 85 10.60 13.32 -12.35
CA SER A 85 10.18 13.43 -13.75
C SER A 85 10.74 12.27 -14.60
N GLY A 86 10.16 12.06 -15.78
CA GLY A 86 10.62 11.04 -16.75
C GLY A 86 9.96 9.66 -16.64
N LEU A 87 8.76 9.57 -16.07
CA LEU A 87 7.88 8.41 -16.23
C LEU A 87 6.79 8.74 -17.25
N SER A 88 6.48 7.80 -18.15
CA SER A 88 5.28 7.90 -18.97
C SER A 88 4.02 7.78 -18.12
N GLN A 89 2.86 8.20 -18.65
CA GLN A 89 1.58 8.04 -17.96
C GLN A 89 1.27 6.57 -17.67
N GLU A 90 1.51 5.68 -18.64
CA GLU A 90 1.33 4.23 -18.49
C GLU A 90 2.22 3.66 -17.38
N GLN A 91 3.52 3.99 -17.37
CA GLN A 91 4.45 3.53 -16.35
C GLN A 91 4.03 3.99 -14.95
N ARG A 92 3.61 5.25 -14.82
CA ARG A 92 3.15 5.85 -13.56
C ARG A 92 1.89 5.14 -13.05
N LEU A 93 0.89 4.95 -13.91
CA LEU A 93 -0.35 4.25 -13.55
C LEU A 93 -0.08 2.78 -13.17
N ARG A 94 0.87 2.11 -13.83
CA ARG A 94 1.25 0.74 -13.51
C ARG A 94 2.01 0.61 -12.20
N ILE A 95 2.88 1.57 -11.86
CA ILE A 95 3.48 1.61 -10.52
C ILE A 95 2.39 1.78 -9.45
N LEU A 96 1.43 2.69 -9.66
CA LEU A 96 0.31 2.87 -8.73
C LEU A 96 -0.53 1.60 -8.59
N ARG A 97 -0.81 0.92 -9.70
CA ARG A 97 -1.50 -0.37 -9.71
C ARG A 97 -0.70 -1.46 -9.00
N ALA A 98 0.63 -1.48 -9.14
CA ALA A 98 1.49 -2.43 -8.41
C ALA A 98 1.42 -2.19 -6.89
N ILE A 99 1.40 -0.92 -6.45
CA ILE A 99 1.18 -0.56 -5.04
C ILE A 99 -0.21 -1.05 -4.58
N GLU A 100 -1.27 -0.77 -5.34
CA GLU A 100 -2.63 -1.23 -5.03
C GLU A 100 -2.69 -2.75 -4.88
N ILE A 101 -2.14 -3.50 -5.86
CA ILE A 101 -2.11 -4.97 -5.84
C ILE A 101 -1.37 -5.46 -4.60
N ARG A 102 -0.20 -4.88 -4.31
CA ARG A 102 0.62 -5.26 -3.16
C ARG A 102 -0.10 -5.01 -1.83
N LEU A 103 -0.78 -3.88 -1.71
CA LEU A 103 -1.43 -3.48 -0.46
C LEU A 103 -2.78 -4.19 -0.26
N LEU A 104 -3.60 -4.32 -1.30
CA LEU A 104 -5.00 -4.75 -1.15
C LEU A 104 -5.28 -6.17 -1.63
N ARG A 105 -4.45 -6.75 -2.50
CA ARG A 105 -4.77 -8.01 -3.18
C ARG A 105 -3.81 -9.14 -2.86
N LEU A 106 -2.53 -8.85 -2.67
CA LEU A 106 -1.54 -9.88 -2.39
C LEU A 106 -1.65 -10.33 -0.93
N PRO A 107 -1.71 -11.66 -0.69
CA PRO A 107 -1.80 -12.17 0.66
C PRO A 107 -0.51 -11.87 1.42
N ARG A 108 -0.64 -11.60 2.71
CA ARG A 108 0.49 -11.27 3.58
C ARG A 108 0.71 -12.38 4.58
N GLY A 109 1.94 -12.48 5.07
CA GLY A 109 2.29 -13.37 6.15
C GLY A 109 1.49 -13.04 7.42
N ALA A 110 1.05 -14.09 8.10
CA ALA A 110 0.37 -14.00 9.39
C ALA A 110 0.93 -15.05 10.34
N LEU A 111 1.25 -14.61 11.56
CA LEU A 111 1.80 -15.47 12.60
C LEU A 111 0.72 -15.99 13.56
N GLY A 112 -0.32 -15.16 13.79
CA GLY A 112 -1.47 -15.52 14.63
C GLY A 112 -1.22 -15.30 16.13
N ILE A 113 -0.74 -14.12 16.50
CA ILE A 113 -0.49 -13.74 17.89
C ILE A 113 -1.27 -12.47 18.25
N ARG A 114 -1.54 -12.30 19.54
CA ARG A 114 -1.83 -10.99 20.10
C ARG A 114 -0.73 -10.60 21.04
N MET A 115 -0.46 -9.31 21.04
CA MET A 115 0.63 -8.71 21.76
C MET A 115 0.14 -7.60 22.68
N ARG A 116 0.92 -7.34 23.73
CA ARG A 116 0.75 -6.13 24.53
C ARG A 116 1.10 -4.90 23.68
N THR A 117 0.45 -3.78 23.94
CA THR A 117 0.75 -2.48 23.31
C THR A 117 1.90 -1.74 24.01
N GLU A 118 2.50 -2.32 25.04
CA GLU A 118 3.57 -1.73 25.83
C GLU A 118 4.85 -2.54 25.60
N LEU A 119 5.96 -1.81 25.50
CA LEU A 119 7.28 -2.40 25.35
C LEU A 119 7.76 -2.97 26.70
N ALA A 120 8.08 -4.26 26.71
CA ALA A 120 8.69 -4.90 27.86
C ALA A 120 10.19 -4.54 27.91
N ARG A 121 10.67 -4.16 29.09
CA ARG A 121 12.08 -3.86 29.34
C ARG A 121 12.53 -4.53 30.63
N PHE A 122 13.53 -5.39 30.55
CA PHE A 122 14.09 -6.10 31.69
C PHE A 122 15.56 -6.46 31.43
N ARG A 123 16.21 -7.16 32.36
CA ARG A 123 17.55 -7.72 32.17
C ARG A 123 17.47 -9.23 32.18
N ASP A 124 18.19 -9.88 31.28
CA ASP A 124 18.33 -11.33 31.29
C ASP A 124 19.31 -11.80 32.37
N GLN A 125 19.52 -13.12 32.44
CA GLN A 125 20.39 -13.76 33.45
C GLN A 125 21.84 -13.31 33.36
N GLU A 126 22.29 -12.89 32.19
CA GLU A 126 23.63 -12.38 31.92
C GLU A 126 23.72 -10.87 32.22
N GLY A 127 22.63 -10.28 32.70
CA GLY A 127 22.51 -8.85 32.99
C GLY A 127 22.36 -7.99 31.75
N LEU A 128 22.17 -8.60 30.56
CA LEU A 128 22.01 -7.87 29.32
C LEU A 128 20.60 -7.28 29.26
N PRO A 129 20.45 -6.02 28.77
CA PRO A 129 19.14 -5.44 28.59
C PRO A 129 18.36 -6.20 27.51
N VAL A 130 17.13 -6.56 27.82
CA VAL A 130 16.16 -7.13 26.89
C VAL A 130 15.02 -6.14 26.72
N THR A 131 14.76 -5.82 25.45
CA THR A 131 13.66 -4.97 25.01
C THR A 131 12.85 -5.76 24.00
N GLY A 132 11.53 -5.74 24.13
CA GLY A 132 10.68 -6.47 23.19
C GLY A 132 9.20 -6.42 23.54
N ILE A 133 8.42 -7.23 22.83
CA ILE A 133 6.96 -7.21 22.92
C ILE A 133 6.42 -8.54 23.43
N GLU A 134 5.65 -8.49 24.51
CA GLU A 134 5.05 -9.67 25.14
C GLU A 134 3.86 -10.22 24.35
N ILE A 135 3.87 -11.54 24.12
CA ILE A 135 2.75 -12.30 23.55
C ILE A 135 1.73 -12.59 24.66
N ILE A 136 0.50 -12.11 24.48
CA ILE A 136 -0.59 -12.27 25.45
C ILE A 136 -1.60 -13.34 25.04
N GLU A 137 -1.68 -13.69 23.75
CA GLU A 137 -2.60 -14.70 23.23
C GLU A 137 -2.00 -15.33 21.97
N LEU A 138 -2.14 -16.65 21.83
CA LEU A 138 -1.87 -17.39 20.60
C LEU A 138 -3.21 -17.74 19.97
N LEU A 139 -3.36 -17.47 18.68
CA LEU A 139 -4.60 -17.78 17.98
C LEU A 139 -4.60 -19.27 17.58
N PRO A 140 -5.66 -20.03 17.92
CA PRO A 140 -5.73 -21.45 17.60
C PRO A 140 -5.55 -21.71 16.11
N GLY A 141 -4.95 -22.83 15.70
CA GLY A 141 -4.78 -23.21 14.30
C GLY A 141 -3.86 -22.30 13.47
N MET A 142 -3.14 -21.36 14.12
CA MET A 142 -2.16 -20.50 13.48
C MET A 142 -0.73 -20.94 13.82
N PRO A 143 0.28 -20.62 12.98
CA PRO A 143 1.64 -21.17 13.13
C PRO A 143 2.32 -20.89 14.47
N ALA A 144 1.98 -19.78 15.13
CA ALA A 144 2.55 -19.46 16.44
C ALA A 144 2.13 -20.41 17.56
N GLU A 145 0.95 -21.02 17.48
CA GLU A 145 0.43 -21.93 18.51
C GLU A 145 1.35 -23.15 18.71
N GLU A 146 1.99 -23.60 17.64
CA GLU A 146 2.81 -24.82 17.66
C GLU A 146 4.20 -24.62 18.29
N GLN A 147 4.74 -23.39 18.29
CA GLN A 147 6.14 -23.13 18.65
C GLN A 147 6.31 -22.09 19.76
N LEU A 148 5.42 -21.10 19.83
CA LEU A 148 5.50 -20.00 20.81
C LEU A 148 4.62 -20.29 22.03
N ARG A 149 4.81 -19.50 23.08
CA ARG A 149 4.03 -19.57 24.32
C ARG A 149 3.53 -18.19 24.72
N VAL A 150 2.40 -18.15 25.42
CA VAL A 150 1.94 -16.94 26.09
C VAL A 150 2.97 -16.55 27.14
N GLY A 151 3.33 -15.26 27.19
CA GLY A 151 4.41 -14.72 28.02
C GLY A 151 5.77 -14.65 27.33
N ASP A 152 5.93 -15.22 26.14
CA ASP A 152 7.15 -15.03 25.34
C ASP A 152 7.28 -13.56 24.92
N ILE A 153 8.50 -13.03 24.96
CA ILE A 153 8.80 -11.66 24.60
C ILE A 153 9.57 -11.65 23.29
N ILE A 154 8.98 -11.11 22.23
CA ILE A 154 9.61 -11.01 20.92
C ILE A 154 10.66 -9.90 20.95
N VAL A 155 11.91 -10.26 20.72
CA VAL A 155 13.07 -9.35 20.78
C VAL A 155 13.52 -8.95 19.37
N SER A 156 13.48 -9.88 18.41
CA SER A 156 13.82 -9.58 17.02
C SER A 156 13.04 -10.46 16.03
N ILE A 157 12.89 -9.94 14.81
CA ILE A 157 12.24 -10.60 13.68
C ILE A 157 13.13 -10.40 12.45
N ALA A 158 13.46 -11.49 11.75
CA ALA A 158 14.33 -11.45 10.56
C ALA A 158 15.68 -10.73 10.80
N GLY A 159 16.19 -10.79 12.03
CA GLY A 159 17.42 -10.09 12.44
C GLY A 159 17.22 -8.61 12.80
N GLU A 160 16.03 -8.05 12.62
CA GLU A 160 15.71 -6.67 13.01
C GLU A 160 15.21 -6.61 14.47
N PRO A 161 15.80 -5.77 15.33
CA PRO A 161 15.34 -5.60 16.71
C PRO A 161 13.95 -4.94 16.76
N ILE A 162 13.16 -5.30 17.77
CA ILE A 162 11.84 -4.72 18.00
C ILE A 162 11.93 -3.62 19.06
N ASP A 163 11.66 -2.39 18.64
CA ASP A 163 11.67 -1.21 19.51
C ASP A 163 10.25 -0.70 19.81
N GLU A 164 9.29 -0.96 18.92
CA GLU A 164 7.90 -0.54 19.06
C GLU A 164 6.90 -1.67 18.76
N PRO A 165 5.70 -1.67 19.36
CA PRO A 165 4.67 -2.68 19.09
C PRO A 165 4.26 -2.78 17.62
N THR A 166 4.35 -1.68 16.87
CA THR A 166 4.01 -1.62 15.44
C THR A 166 4.99 -2.40 14.57
N ASP A 167 6.24 -2.54 15.00
CA ASP A 167 7.31 -3.18 14.23
C ASP A 167 7.00 -4.65 13.99
N VAL A 168 6.50 -5.36 15.02
CA VAL A 168 6.15 -6.78 14.93
C VAL A 168 5.16 -7.03 13.78
N SER A 169 4.09 -6.25 13.72
CA SER A 169 3.08 -6.40 12.67
C SER A 169 3.64 -6.00 11.31
N ALA A 170 4.40 -4.90 11.24
CA ALA A 170 4.99 -4.41 10.01
C ALA A 170 5.98 -5.41 9.40
N LEU A 171 6.88 -5.98 10.21
CA LEU A 171 7.89 -6.93 9.77
C LEU A 171 7.26 -8.24 9.31
N ILE A 172 6.33 -8.82 10.06
CA ILE A 172 5.63 -10.06 9.66
C ILE A 172 4.91 -9.85 8.31
N LYS A 173 4.27 -8.70 8.11
CA LYS A 173 3.52 -8.38 6.88
C LYS A 173 4.40 -8.18 5.65
N GLN A 174 5.71 -7.97 5.83
CA GLN A 174 6.68 -7.92 4.72
C GLN A 174 6.99 -9.29 4.14
N HIS A 175 6.63 -10.39 4.82
CA HIS A 175 6.89 -11.74 4.34
C HIS A 175 5.69 -12.41 3.68
N TRP A 176 5.95 -13.35 2.78
CA TRP A 176 4.91 -14.08 2.07
C TRP A 176 4.30 -15.18 2.95
N PRO A 177 3.01 -15.50 2.77
CA PRO A 177 2.47 -16.74 3.30
C PRO A 177 3.31 -17.93 2.82
N GLY A 178 3.66 -18.82 3.74
CA GLY A 178 4.46 -20.00 3.47
C GLY A 178 5.97 -19.79 3.56
N GLU A 179 6.47 -18.56 3.68
CA GLU A 179 7.87 -18.30 4.00
C GLU A 179 8.19 -18.62 5.46
N PHE A 180 9.45 -18.99 5.70
CA PHE A 180 9.97 -19.15 7.05
C PHE A 180 10.46 -17.80 7.57
N LEU A 181 9.94 -17.38 8.71
CA LEU A 181 10.36 -16.20 9.43
C LEU A 181 11.21 -16.60 10.62
N GLU A 182 12.40 -16.01 10.72
CA GLU A 182 13.28 -16.17 11.88
C GLU A 182 12.86 -15.21 12.99
N LEU A 183 12.66 -15.72 14.19
CA LEU A 183 12.15 -15.00 15.36
C LEU A 183 13.07 -15.27 16.54
N VAL A 184 13.48 -14.23 17.26
CA VAL A 184 14.16 -14.36 18.54
C VAL A 184 13.22 -13.93 19.64
N VAL A 185 12.96 -14.84 20.58
CA VAL A 185 12.13 -14.56 21.75
C VAL A 185 12.92 -14.76 23.03
N ALA A 186 12.65 -13.92 24.03
CA ALA A 186 13.06 -14.15 25.39
C ALA A 186 11.91 -14.82 26.14
N ARG A 187 12.13 -16.04 26.62
CA ARG A 187 11.16 -16.80 27.41
C ARG A 187 11.54 -16.75 28.87
N ASP A 188 10.67 -16.20 29.71
CA ASP A 188 10.82 -16.23 31.17
C ASP A 188 10.42 -17.62 31.68
N GLU A 189 11.36 -18.33 32.28
CA GLU A 189 11.06 -19.52 33.07
C GLU A 189 10.71 -19.08 34.50
N PRO A 190 9.52 -19.46 35.02
CA PRO A 190 9.15 -19.13 36.39
C PRO A 190 10.22 -19.64 37.34
N ALA A 191 10.56 -18.82 38.35
CA ALA A 191 11.47 -19.20 39.41
C ALA A 191 11.01 -20.52 40.03
N ASP A 192 11.93 -21.49 40.13
CA ASP A 192 11.71 -22.70 40.94
C ASP A 192 11.28 -22.29 42.36
N GLU A 193 10.50 -23.13 43.04
CA GLU A 193 9.99 -22.91 44.42
C GLU A 193 11.09 -22.52 45.43
N ALA A 194 12.37 -22.73 45.09
CA ALA A 194 13.56 -22.32 45.82
C ALA A 194 13.96 -20.82 45.69
N GLY A 195 13.19 -19.99 44.98
CA GLY A 195 13.44 -18.54 44.92
C GLY A 195 14.62 -18.13 44.03
N ALA A 196 14.93 -18.91 43.00
CA ALA A 196 15.95 -18.55 42.01
C ALA A 196 15.52 -17.28 41.21
N PRO A 197 16.46 -16.41 40.80
CA PRO A 197 16.13 -15.26 39.96
C PRO A 197 15.50 -15.72 38.63
N ARG A 198 14.58 -14.90 38.10
CA ARG A 198 13.90 -15.13 36.81
C ARG A 198 14.90 -15.51 35.72
N LYS A 199 14.72 -16.70 35.15
CA LYS A 199 15.58 -17.23 34.12
C LYS A 199 14.97 -16.92 32.76
N SER A 200 15.40 -15.84 32.10
CA SER A 200 15.07 -15.64 30.69
C SER A 200 16.08 -16.34 29.80
N SER A 201 15.62 -17.19 28.88
CA SER A 201 16.44 -17.80 27.83
C SER A 201 16.06 -17.20 26.48
N ARG A 202 17.06 -16.92 25.63
CA ARG A 202 16.82 -16.48 24.25
C ARG A 202 16.67 -17.71 23.36
N LEU A 203 15.54 -17.79 22.68
CA LEU A 203 15.18 -18.89 21.81
C LEU A 203 15.01 -18.36 20.39
N GLU A 204 15.63 -19.05 19.44
CA GLU A 204 15.50 -18.80 18.01
C GLU A 204 14.49 -19.77 17.41
N PHE A 205 13.46 -19.23 16.78
CA PHE A 205 12.42 -19.99 16.09
C PHE A 205 12.44 -19.70 14.59
N LYS A 206 12.17 -20.73 13.79
CA LYS A 206 11.90 -20.59 12.35
C LYS A 206 10.45 -21.01 12.10
N ILE A 207 9.57 -20.02 11.95
CA ILE A 207 8.13 -20.28 11.86
C ILE A 207 7.66 -20.03 10.43
N LYS A 208 6.96 -21.02 9.86
CA LYS A 208 6.32 -20.89 8.56
C LYS A 208 5.08 -20.02 8.69
N LEU A 209 5.02 -18.91 7.95
CA LEU A 209 3.89 -17.98 8.04
C LEU A 209 2.62 -18.53 7.37
N ALA A 210 1.48 -18.26 7.98
CA ALA A 210 0.17 -18.44 7.36
C ALA A 210 -0.21 -17.20 6.54
N SER A 211 -1.41 -17.19 5.94
CA SER A 211 -1.93 -16.02 5.23
C SER A 211 -2.82 -15.15 6.12
N THR A 212 -2.79 -13.84 5.89
CA THR A 212 -3.74 -12.89 6.52
C THR A 212 -5.20 -13.25 6.22
N SER A 213 -5.50 -13.78 5.04
CA SER A 213 -6.87 -14.23 4.70
C SER A 213 -7.34 -15.42 5.54
N GLN A 214 -6.44 -16.34 5.94
CA GLN A 214 -6.78 -17.42 6.88
C GLN A 214 -7.07 -16.86 8.28
N LEU A 215 -6.26 -15.90 8.73
CA LEU A 215 -6.45 -15.20 9.99
C LEU A 215 -7.79 -14.44 10.02
N GLU A 216 -8.16 -13.77 8.93
CA GLU A 216 -9.44 -13.06 8.78
C GLU A 216 -10.63 -14.02 8.89
N ASN A 217 -10.58 -15.15 8.18
CA ASN A 217 -11.66 -16.15 8.21
C ASN A 217 -11.87 -16.72 9.62
N GLN A 218 -10.79 -16.89 10.38
CA GLN A 218 -10.87 -17.40 11.74
C GLN A 218 -11.35 -16.36 12.76
N GLN A 219 -11.20 -15.08 12.44
CA GLN A 219 -11.65 -13.95 13.26
C GLN A 219 -13.02 -13.40 12.85
N GLN A 220 -13.71 -14.00 11.85
CA GLN A 220 -15.05 -13.58 11.40
C GLN A 220 -16.01 -13.50 12.61
N GLY A 221 -16.32 -12.26 13.02
CA GLY A 221 -17.12 -11.95 14.20
C GLY A 221 -16.52 -10.93 15.18
N ARG A 222 -15.24 -10.55 15.04
CA ARG A 222 -14.56 -9.56 15.91
C ARG A 222 -14.34 -8.21 15.19
N ARG A 223 -14.94 -7.14 15.72
CA ARG A 223 -15.09 -5.79 15.12
C ARG A 223 -13.82 -5.05 14.64
N GLY A 224 -12.61 -5.47 15.02
CA GLY A 224 -11.37 -4.67 14.83
C GLY A 224 -10.67 -4.76 13.48
N TRP A 225 -10.97 -5.75 12.63
CA TRP A 225 -10.21 -6.00 11.39
C TRP A 225 -10.66 -5.15 10.18
N ASN A 226 -11.93 -4.73 10.15
CA ASN A 226 -12.45 -3.86 9.07
C ASN A 226 -11.76 -2.49 9.02
N ASP A 227 -11.08 -2.08 10.10
CA ASP A 227 -10.41 -0.79 10.16
C ASP A 227 -9.07 -0.80 9.43
N GLU A 228 -8.33 -1.91 9.43
CA GLU A 228 -7.05 -2.00 8.71
C GLU A 228 -7.24 -1.94 7.19
N GLN A 229 -8.24 -2.67 6.66
CA GLN A 229 -8.52 -2.64 5.23
C GLN A 229 -8.88 -1.22 4.75
N LYS A 230 -9.68 -0.48 5.54
CA LYS A 230 -10.01 0.92 5.24
C LYS A 230 -8.78 1.83 5.25
N VAL A 231 -7.85 1.62 6.18
CA VAL A 231 -6.59 2.39 6.24
C VAL A 231 -5.77 2.16 4.98
N LEU A 232 -5.64 0.91 4.53
CA LEU A 232 -4.92 0.58 3.29
C LEU A 232 -5.63 1.15 2.04
N GLU A 233 -6.95 1.07 1.98
CA GLU A 233 -7.75 1.68 0.89
C GLU A 233 -7.56 3.19 0.85
N GLN A 234 -7.55 3.86 2.01
CA GLN A 234 -7.28 5.29 2.10
C GLN A 234 -5.84 5.62 1.67
N GLN A 235 -4.85 4.81 2.04
CA GLN A 235 -3.47 4.98 1.62
C GLN A 235 -3.33 4.85 0.10
N VAL A 236 -3.96 3.85 -0.52
CA VAL A 236 -4.01 3.71 -1.98
C VAL A 236 -4.69 4.93 -2.61
N ARG A 237 -5.83 5.38 -2.08
CA ARG A 237 -6.52 6.59 -2.56
C ARG A 237 -5.60 7.81 -2.54
N ASN A 238 -4.85 8.00 -1.44
CA ASN A 238 -3.90 9.10 -1.31
C ASN A 238 -2.79 9.01 -2.36
N TYR A 239 -2.31 7.81 -2.70
CA TYR A 239 -1.34 7.62 -3.78
C TYR A 239 -1.88 8.05 -5.14
N TYR A 240 -3.09 7.62 -5.48
CA TYR A 240 -3.72 8.02 -6.74
C TYR A 240 -3.98 9.52 -6.79
N GLN A 241 -4.50 10.13 -5.72
CA GLN A 241 -4.73 11.57 -5.66
C GLN A 241 -3.43 12.38 -5.83
N ARG A 242 -2.31 11.91 -5.26
CA ARG A 242 -1.04 12.62 -5.29
C ARG A 242 -0.28 12.43 -6.60
N PHE A 243 -0.33 11.25 -7.19
CA PHE A 243 0.57 10.87 -8.28
C PHE A 243 -0.10 10.49 -9.59
N ALA A 244 -1.40 10.20 -9.62
CA ALA A 244 -2.07 9.90 -10.88
C ALA A 244 -2.12 11.16 -11.77
N PRO A 245 -2.03 11.01 -13.10
CA PRO A 245 -2.27 12.13 -14.00
C PRO A 245 -3.70 12.67 -13.80
N THR A 246 -3.86 13.98 -13.74
CA THR A 246 -5.18 14.62 -13.69
C THR A 246 -5.98 14.15 -14.89
N ALA A 247 -7.19 13.64 -14.66
CA ALA A 247 -8.09 13.21 -15.71
C ALA A 247 -8.24 14.36 -16.72
N ARG A 248 -7.80 14.13 -17.96
CA ARG A 248 -8.15 14.99 -19.09
C ARG A 248 -9.48 14.51 -19.61
N LEU A 249 -10.46 15.41 -19.67
CA LEU A 249 -11.69 15.14 -20.40
C LEU A 249 -11.31 14.88 -21.86
N LEU A 250 -11.49 13.64 -22.33
CA LEU A 250 -11.34 13.31 -23.74
C LEU A 250 -12.61 13.80 -24.44
N LEU A 251 -12.48 14.93 -25.14
CA LEU A 251 -13.50 15.35 -26.08
C LEU A 251 -13.46 14.41 -27.30
N PRO A 252 -14.59 14.17 -27.98
CA PRO A 252 -14.63 13.34 -29.17
C PRO A 252 -13.69 13.87 -30.27
N PRO A 253 -13.23 13.02 -31.21
CA PRO A 253 -12.14 13.33 -32.15
C PRO A 253 -12.44 14.44 -33.16
N ASP A 254 -13.67 14.96 -33.22
CA ASP A 254 -14.07 16.13 -34.01
C ASP A 254 -13.86 17.47 -33.29
N MET A 255 -13.45 17.45 -32.02
CA MET A 255 -13.32 18.63 -31.15
C MET A 255 -11.86 18.84 -30.73
N SER A 256 -10.95 18.97 -31.69
CA SER A 256 -9.61 19.49 -31.40
C SER A 256 -9.14 20.44 -32.49
N PRO A 257 -9.13 21.75 -32.19
CA PRO A 257 -8.14 22.65 -32.74
C PRO A 257 -7.19 23.14 -31.63
N GLU A 258 -5.90 23.16 -31.96
CA GLU A 258 -4.95 24.08 -31.35
C GLU A 258 -5.37 25.54 -31.68
N ILE A 259 -4.88 26.50 -30.88
CA ILE A 259 -4.90 27.99 -31.05
C ILE A 259 -6.05 28.72 -30.32
N PRO A 260 -5.88 29.98 -29.82
CA PRO A 260 -4.94 30.56 -28.85
C PRO A 260 -5.66 30.92 -27.51
N GLN A 261 -4.91 31.34 -26.49
CA GLN A 261 -5.42 31.52 -25.11
C GLN A 261 -6.38 32.72 -24.95
N LEU A 262 -7.60 32.43 -24.50
CA LEU A 262 -8.65 33.39 -24.09
C LEU A 262 -8.53 33.72 -22.58
N SER A 263 -7.30 33.93 -22.09
CA SER A 263 -6.99 34.00 -20.65
C SER A 263 -7.33 35.33 -19.96
N ASP A 264 -8.04 36.25 -20.59
CA ASP A 264 -8.22 37.63 -20.07
C ASP A 264 -9.69 37.99 -19.70
N LEU A 265 -10.58 37.02 -19.45
CA LEU A 265 -11.95 37.30 -18.99
C LEU A 265 -12.23 36.69 -17.61
N SER A 266 -12.79 37.51 -16.72
CA SER A 266 -12.70 37.44 -15.26
C SER A 266 -13.68 36.50 -14.53
N ALA A 267 -14.42 35.65 -15.24
CA ALA A 267 -15.29 34.66 -14.61
C ALA A 267 -15.22 33.32 -15.36
N GLY A 268 -14.92 32.23 -14.64
CA GLY A 268 -14.63 30.92 -15.22
C GLY A 268 -15.68 30.42 -16.23
N TYR A 269 -15.21 29.98 -17.40
CA TYR A 269 -16.03 29.58 -18.54
C TYR A 269 -16.22 28.06 -18.63
N ASP A 270 -16.90 27.48 -17.65
CA ASP A 270 -17.58 26.19 -17.88
C ASP A 270 -19.09 26.46 -17.91
N PRO A 271 -19.76 26.35 -19.08
CA PRO A 271 -21.21 26.51 -19.19
C PRO A 271 -21.99 25.67 -18.17
N THR A 272 -21.46 24.50 -17.84
CA THR A 272 -22.03 23.60 -16.84
C THR A 272 -21.96 24.22 -15.45
N VAL A 273 -20.83 24.83 -15.09
CA VAL A 273 -20.63 25.51 -13.80
C VAL A 273 -21.50 26.75 -13.71
N ILE A 274 -21.62 27.52 -14.80
CA ILE A 274 -22.46 28.72 -14.88
C ILE A 274 -23.94 28.36 -14.72
N LEU A 275 -24.41 27.34 -15.45
CA LEU A 275 -25.78 26.85 -15.33
C LEU A 275 -26.05 26.23 -13.96
N GLN A 276 -25.08 25.50 -13.39
CA GLN A 276 -25.19 24.97 -12.03
C GLN A 276 -25.27 26.08 -11.00
N GLN A 277 -24.51 27.17 -11.17
CA GLN A 277 -24.57 28.32 -10.28
C GLN A 277 -25.92 29.04 -10.38
N LEU A 278 -26.48 29.20 -11.58
CA LEU A 278 -27.82 29.74 -11.78
C LEU A 278 -28.91 28.87 -11.12
N VAL A 279 -28.85 27.55 -11.32
CA VAL A 279 -29.77 26.60 -10.68
C VAL A 279 -29.66 26.67 -9.17
N ASN A 280 -28.45 26.72 -8.62
CA ASN A 280 -28.22 26.85 -7.18
C ASN A 280 -28.77 28.19 -6.65
N ASP A 281 -28.57 29.30 -7.36
CA ASP A 281 -29.12 30.61 -6.96
C ASP A 281 -30.66 30.61 -6.96
N LEU A 282 -31.29 29.97 -7.96
CA LEU A 282 -32.73 29.80 -8.04
C LEU A 282 -33.29 28.91 -6.92
N GLU A 283 -32.61 27.80 -6.60
CA GLU A 283 -33.00 26.91 -5.51
C GLU A 283 -32.86 27.57 -4.15
N ARG A 284 -31.80 28.35 -3.93
CA ARG A 284 -31.60 29.11 -2.69
C ARG A 284 -32.66 30.20 -2.52
N MET A 285 -33.02 30.90 -3.58
CA MET A 285 -34.13 31.87 -3.58
C MET A 285 -35.46 31.17 -3.24
N ARG A 286 -35.75 30.03 -3.89
CA ARG A 286 -37.01 29.28 -3.67
C ARG A 286 -37.12 28.68 -2.27
N SER A 287 -35.99 28.30 -1.68
CA SER A 287 -35.93 27.72 -0.33
C SER A 287 -35.87 28.76 0.80
N GLY A 288 -35.76 30.06 0.47
CA GLY A 288 -35.81 31.14 1.46
C GLY A 288 -34.62 31.13 2.44
N LEU A 289 -33.47 30.58 2.01
CA LEU A 289 -32.29 30.47 2.87
C LEU A 289 -31.70 31.85 3.22
N PRO A 290 -31.12 32.02 4.43
CA PRO A 290 -30.45 33.25 4.78
C PRO A 290 -29.31 33.57 3.81
N GLY A 291 -29.32 34.78 3.24
CA GLY A 291 -28.36 35.22 2.21
C GLY A 291 -28.69 34.76 0.79
N ALA A 292 -29.88 34.21 0.53
CA ALA A 292 -30.37 34.00 -0.83
C ALA A 292 -30.68 35.33 -1.52
N LEU A 293 -30.42 35.40 -2.83
CA LEU A 293 -30.76 36.56 -3.65
C LEU A 293 -32.28 36.74 -3.68
N THR A 294 -32.75 37.98 -3.58
CA THR A 294 -34.13 38.30 -3.89
C THR A 294 -34.40 38.13 -5.38
N GLN A 295 -35.67 38.00 -5.77
CA GLN A 295 -36.04 37.84 -7.19
C GLN A 295 -35.55 39.01 -8.05
N VAL A 296 -35.48 40.22 -7.48
CA VAL A 296 -34.98 41.42 -8.17
C VAL A 296 -33.46 41.36 -8.35
N GLU A 297 -32.73 40.95 -7.31
CA GLU A 297 -31.26 40.82 -7.36
C GLU A 297 -30.80 39.67 -8.25
N LEU A 298 -31.52 38.55 -8.25
CA LEU A 298 -31.23 37.42 -9.13
C LEU A 298 -31.42 37.82 -10.59
N LYS A 299 -32.52 38.49 -10.91
CA LYS A 299 -32.77 39.01 -12.26
C LYS A 299 -31.70 40.00 -12.70
N ALA A 300 -31.33 40.96 -11.85
CA ALA A 300 -30.29 41.95 -12.14
C ALA A 300 -28.91 41.33 -12.38
N LYS A 301 -28.53 40.34 -11.55
CA LYS A 301 -27.26 39.61 -11.68
C LYS A 301 -27.17 38.88 -13.03
N TRP A 302 -28.20 38.10 -13.36
CA TRP A 302 -28.17 37.27 -14.57
C TRP A 302 -28.47 38.05 -15.85
N SER A 303 -29.14 39.21 -15.77
CA SER A 303 -29.24 40.14 -16.89
C SER A 303 -27.91 40.82 -17.21
N ALA A 304 -27.15 41.26 -16.20
CA ALA A 304 -25.82 41.83 -16.41
C ALA A 304 -24.87 40.81 -17.04
N TYR A 305 -24.93 39.56 -16.60
CA TYR A 305 -24.17 38.47 -17.18
C TYR A 305 -24.52 38.20 -18.66
N ALA A 306 -25.82 38.24 -19.01
CA ALA A 306 -26.25 38.09 -20.40
C ALA A 306 -25.78 39.25 -21.29
N GLU A 307 -25.67 40.46 -20.74
CA GLU A 307 -25.17 41.65 -21.44
C GLU A 307 -23.65 41.59 -21.65
N GLU A 308 -22.90 41.08 -20.68
CA GLU A 308 -21.46 40.79 -20.85
C GLU A 308 -21.22 39.78 -21.98
N ILE A 309 -22.04 38.72 -22.07
CA ILE A 309 -21.97 37.76 -23.18
C ILE A 309 -22.25 38.45 -24.52
N ASP A 310 -23.22 39.37 -24.60
CA ASP A 310 -23.49 40.12 -25.83
C ASP A 310 -22.32 41.02 -26.25
N GLN A 311 -21.66 41.65 -25.29
CA GLN A 311 -20.48 42.47 -25.56
C GLN A 311 -19.33 41.60 -26.10
N LEU A 312 -19.19 40.37 -25.59
CA LEU A 312 -18.20 39.42 -26.07
C LEU A 312 -18.49 38.92 -27.48
N ILE A 313 -19.74 38.57 -27.79
CA ILE A 313 -20.14 38.13 -29.14
C ILE A 313 -19.86 39.22 -30.20
N LYS A 314 -20.00 40.49 -29.82
CA LYS A 314 -19.73 41.65 -30.68
C LYS A 314 -18.24 41.89 -30.96
N LEU A 315 -17.34 41.30 -30.18
CA LEU A 315 -15.91 41.37 -30.46
C LEU A 315 -15.57 40.44 -31.63
N ASP A 316 -14.95 40.98 -32.68
CA ASP A 316 -14.65 40.26 -33.93
C ASP A 316 -13.48 39.25 -33.82
N GLN A 317 -13.07 38.94 -32.60
CA GLN A 317 -11.97 38.03 -32.29
C GLN A 317 -12.43 36.60 -31.98
N LEU A 318 -13.75 36.38 -31.92
CA LEU A 318 -14.34 35.06 -31.70
C LEU A 318 -14.70 34.39 -33.03
N ASP A 319 -14.37 33.11 -33.15
CA ASP A 319 -14.78 32.26 -34.26
C ASP A 319 -16.30 32.02 -34.25
N HIS A 320 -16.83 31.55 -35.38
CA HIS A 320 -18.27 31.36 -35.56
C HIS A 320 -18.89 30.38 -34.56
N GLU A 321 -18.15 29.34 -34.17
CA GLU A 321 -18.63 28.30 -33.26
C GLU A 321 -18.70 28.82 -31.82
N SER A 322 -17.69 29.56 -31.36
CA SER A 322 -17.72 30.22 -30.05
C SER A 322 -18.83 31.26 -29.93
N LYS A 323 -19.10 32.02 -31.01
CA LYS A 323 -20.24 32.95 -31.05
C LYS A 323 -21.57 32.21 -30.86
N LEU A 324 -21.78 31.10 -31.58
CA LEU A 324 -22.96 30.24 -31.45
C LEU A 324 -23.12 29.62 -30.05
N MET A 325 -22.02 29.20 -29.44
CA MET A 325 -22.02 28.62 -28.09
C MET A 325 -22.42 29.65 -27.03
N LEU A 326 -21.87 30.86 -27.11
CA LEU A 326 -22.22 31.98 -26.23
C LEU A 326 -23.67 32.43 -26.43
N GLU A 327 -24.16 32.47 -27.67
CA GLU A 327 -25.58 32.76 -27.96
C GLU A 327 -26.51 31.72 -27.34
N ARG A 328 -26.15 30.43 -27.41
CA ARG A 328 -26.93 29.35 -26.78
C ARG A 328 -26.90 29.45 -25.26
N LEU A 329 -25.73 29.68 -24.65
CA LEU A 329 -25.58 29.84 -23.21
C LEU A 329 -26.39 31.03 -22.69
N LYS A 330 -26.28 32.19 -23.35
CA LYS A 330 -27.08 33.38 -23.05
C LYS A 330 -28.57 33.05 -23.10
N SER A 331 -29.01 32.38 -24.16
CA SER A 331 -30.42 32.01 -24.32
C SER A 331 -30.92 31.10 -23.19
N GLN A 332 -30.11 30.13 -22.78
CA GLN A 332 -30.42 29.23 -21.66
C GLN A 332 -30.45 29.94 -20.31
N VAL A 333 -29.48 30.82 -20.04
CA VAL A 333 -29.45 31.63 -18.82
C VAL A 333 -30.68 32.54 -18.73
N MET A 334 -31.03 33.21 -19.83
CA MET A 334 -32.20 34.09 -19.90
C MET A 334 -33.51 33.32 -19.70
N GLU A 335 -33.61 32.13 -20.28
CA GLU A 335 -34.77 31.25 -20.08
C GLU A 335 -34.91 30.79 -18.63
N LEU A 336 -33.83 30.26 -18.04
CA LEU A 336 -33.84 29.72 -16.68
C LEU A 336 -34.03 30.81 -15.61
N ALA A 337 -33.48 32.00 -15.82
CA ALA A 337 -33.67 33.14 -14.93
C ALA A 337 -35.06 33.79 -15.06
N GLY A 338 -35.90 33.32 -15.99
CA GLY A 338 -37.21 33.92 -16.26
C GLY A 338 -37.10 35.35 -16.79
N LEU A 339 -36.00 35.65 -17.48
CA LEU A 339 -35.66 36.90 -18.14
C LEU A 339 -35.97 36.75 -19.63
N ARG A 340 -37.23 36.49 -19.97
CA ARG A 340 -37.67 36.71 -21.37
C ARG A 340 -38.06 38.18 -21.52
N PRO A 341 -37.83 38.81 -22.68
CA PRO A 341 -38.62 39.98 -23.05
C PRO A 341 -40.11 39.63 -23.10
#